data_AF-A0A448YQ06-F1
#
_entry.id   AF-A0A448YQ06-F1
#
_cell.length_a   1.000
_cell.length_b   1.000
_cell.length_c   1.000
_cell.angle_alpha   90.00
_cell.angle_beta   90.00
_cell.angle_gamma   90.00
#
_symmetry.space_group_name_H-M   'P 1'
#
loop_
_entity.id
_entity.type
_entity.pdbx_description
1 polymer ?
#
loop_
_entity_poly.entity_id
_entity_poly.type
_entity_poly.pdbx_seq_one_letter_code
_entity_poly.pdbx_strand_id
1 'polypeptide(L)'
;MFKKFTREDIHTQTNVKSSVQRALKNKLVEEYPNLETAVDDLVPKKGTVVVYRCEDKIQLYVVNKQVLFYQQFDELLPSLKMVHEYPSCFPRVQVDRGAIKFILSGANIMCPGLTSPGAKLPDENWPEGTTVAVYAEGKENALAIGKLLMSIDDIKKVNKGMGIELIHSLADGLWEFEVE
;
A
#
# COMPACT_ATOMS: atom_id res chain seq x y z
N MET A 1 -2.38 -10.13 0.62
CA MET A 1 -3.22 -10.09 -0.61
C MET A 1 -2.53 -10.74 -1.81
N PHE A 2 -1.34 -10.29 -2.25
CA PHE A 2 -0.77 -10.67 -3.55
C PHE A 2 0.29 -11.80 -3.54
N LYS A 3 0.38 -12.60 -2.47
CA LYS A 3 1.47 -13.57 -2.30
C LYS A 3 1.62 -14.59 -3.44
N LYS A 4 0.52 -14.99 -4.06
CA LYS A 4 0.49 -15.92 -5.20
C LYS A 4 0.01 -15.24 -6.48
N PHE A 5 -0.03 -13.91 -6.51
CA PHE A 5 -0.56 -13.19 -7.65
C PHE A 5 0.27 -13.47 -8.90
N THR A 6 -0.37 -13.79 -10.00
CA THR A 6 0.26 -14.00 -11.30
C THR A 6 -0.54 -13.31 -12.40
N ARG A 7 0.00 -13.31 -13.60
CA ARG A 7 -0.69 -12.80 -14.78
C ARG A 7 -1.99 -13.56 -15.09
N GLU A 8 -2.09 -14.83 -14.72
CA GLU A 8 -3.28 -15.66 -14.94
C GLU A 8 -4.50 -15.15 -14.17
N ASP A 9 -4.26 -14.42 -13.07
CA ASP A 9 -5.33 -13.85 -12.25
C ASP A 9 -6.00 -12.64 -12.93
N ILE A 10 -5.45 -12.13 -14.05
CA ILE A 10 -5.98 -10.96 -14.77
C ILE A 10 -7.03 -11.41 -15.80
N HIS A 11 -8.28 -11.04 -15.57
CA HIS A 11 -9.42 -11.40 -16.42
C HIS A 11 -9.64 -10.43 -17.58
N THR A 12 -9.59 -9.13 -17.31
CA THR A 12 -9.88 -8.10 -18.32
C THR A 12 -9.03 -6.86 -18.11
N GLN A 13 -8.74 -6.15 -19.21
CA GLN A 13 -8.06 -4.86 -19.19
C GLN A 13 -8.96 -3.84 -19.89
N THR A 14 -9.18 -2.68 -19.28
CA THR A 14 -10.09 -1.67 -19.84
C THR A 14 -9.56 -0.26 -19.63
N ASN A 15 -9.60 0.56 -20.69
CA ASN A 15 -9.27 1.97 -20.60
C ASN A 15 -10.34 2.71 -19.77
N VAL A 16 -9.86 3.53 -18.83
CA VAL A 16 -10.70 4.36 -17.98
C VAL A 16 -11.13 5.60 -18.75
N LYS A 17 -12.43 5.94 -18.67
CA LYS A 17 -12.94 7.20 -19.24
C LYS A 17 -12.40 8.40 -18.46
N SER A 18 -12.22 9.53 -19.13
CA SER A 18 -11.70 10.77 -18.52
C SER A 18 -12.47 11.23 -17.28
N SER A 19 -13.79 11.05 -17.24
CA SER A 19 -14.62 11.36 -16.06
C SER A 19 -14.27 10.49 -14.86
N VAL A 20 -14.05 9.19 -15.07
CA VAL A 20 -13.68 8.23 -14.04
C VAL A 20 -12.24 8.47 -13.57
N GLN A 21 -11.34 8.82 -14.49
CA GLN A 21 -9.96 9.21 -14.15
C GLN A 21 -9.94 10.44 -13.24
N ARG A 22 -10.77 11.46 -13.50
CA ARG A 22 -10.90 12.63 -12.62
C ARG A 22 -11.45 12.26 -11.25
N ALA A 23 -12.46 11.39 -11.19
CA ALA A 23 -13.00 10.90 -9.92
C ALA A 23 -11.94 10.10 -9.12
N LEU A 24 -11.14 9.28 -9.80
CA LEU A 24 -10.03 8.54 -9.19
C LEU A 24 -8.99 9.47 -8.56
N LYS A 25 -8.57 10.53 -9.28
CA LYS A 25 -7.66 11.54 -8.72
C LYS A 25 -8.20 12.18 -7.46
N ASN A 26 -9.47 12.59 -7.47
CA ASN A 26 -10.09 13.22 -6.32
C ASN A 26 -10.10 12.26 -5.12
N LYS A 27 -10.48 11.00 -5.34
CA LYS A 27 -10.48 9.96 -4.30
C LYS A 27 -9.08 9.73 -3.74
N LEU A 28 -8.05 9.78 -4.58
CA LEU A 28 -6.66 9.63 -4.15
C LEU A 28 -6.17 10.77 -3.28
N VAL A 29 -6.51 12.01 -3.62
CA VAL A 29 -6.14 13.18 -2.82
C VAL A 29 -6.96 13.23 -1.53
N GLU A 30 -8.21 12.78 -1.56
CA GLU A 30 -9.03 12.66 -0.36
C GLU A 30 -8.44 11.65 0.65
N GLU A 31 -8.00 10.48 0.16
CA GLU A 31 -7.38 9.44 0.99
C GLU A 31 -5.94 9.79 1.40
N TYR A 32 -5.17 10.39 0.50
CA TYR A 32 -3.76 10.75 0.70
C TYR A 32 -3.53 12.23 0.32
N PRO A 33 -3.87 13.18 1.21
CA PRO A 33 -3.81 14.62 0.92
C PRO A 33 -2.45 15.12 0.45
N ASN A 34 -1.37 14.53 0.96
CA ASN A 34 0.00 14.87 0.59
C ASN A 34 0.35 14.53 -0.88
N LEU A 35 -0.51 13.81 -1.61
CA LEU A 35 -0.34 13.57 -3.04
C LEU A 35 -0.87 14.70 -3.92
N GLU A 36 -1.57 15.71 -3.37
CA GLU A 36 -2.22 16.76 -4.16
C GLU A 36 -1.28 17.42 -5.18
N THR A 37 -0.04 17.67 -4.79
CA THR A 37 0.97 18.31 -5.65
C THR A 37 1.56 17.37 -6.71
N ALA A 38 1.48 16.06 -6.52
CA ALA A 38 2.06 15.04 -7.40
C ALA A 38 1.00 14.28 -8.23
N VAL A 39 -0.29 14.41 -7.92
CA VAL A 39 -1.36 13.60 -8.53
C VAL A 39 -1.49 13.84 -10.04
N ASP A 40 -1.15 15.04 -10.51
CA ASP A 40 -1.16 15.38 -11.94
C ASP A 40 0.02 14.75 -12.70
N ASP A 41 1.13 14.46 -12.02
CA ASP A 41 2.28 13.74 -12.58
C ASP A 41 2.02 12.23 -12.61
N LEU A 42 1.46 11.70 -11.52
CA LEU A 42 1.06 10.30 -11.38
C LEU A 42 0.01 9.88 -12.41
N VAL A 43 -1.02 10.72 -12.58
CA VAL A 43 -2.14 10.44 -13.48
C VAL A 43 -2.26 11.59 -14.48
N PRO A 44 -1.47 11.65 -15.56
CA PRO A 44 -1.47 12.80 -16.45
C PRO A 44 -2.83 13.06 -17.12
N LYS A 45 -3.23 14.32 -17.30
CA LYS A 45 -4.53 14.69 -17.93
C LYS A 45 -4.71 14.13 -19.35
N LYS A 46 -3.60 13.94 -20.07
CA LYS A 46 -3.56 13.31 -21.41
C LYS A 46 -3.13 11.84 -21.38
N GLY A 47 -2.78 11.32 -20.20
CA GLY A 47 -2.34 9.94 -20.02
C GLY A 47 -3.53 8.98 -20.00
N THR A 48 -3.31 7.77 -20.51
CA THR A 48 -4.30 6.69 -20.44
C THR A 48 -4.13 5.94 -19.12
N VAL A 49 -5.23 5.81 -18.37
CA VAL A 49 -5.31 4.91 -17.23
C VAL A 49 -6.00 3.63 -17.69
N VAL A 50 -5.39 2.48 -17.41
CA VAL A 50 -5.95 1.16 -17.71
C VAL A 50 -6.27 0.46 -16.40
N VAL A 51 -7.46 -0.13 -16.30
CA VAL A 51 -7.83 -0.96 -15.15
C VAL A 51 -7.70 -2.42 -15.53
N TYR A 52 -6.88 -3.16 -14.78
CA TYR A 52 -6.78 -4.61 -14.87
C TYR A 52 -7.70 -5.20 -13.80
N ARG A 53 -8.74 -5.90 -14.22
CA ARG A 53 -9.64 -6.62 -13.28
C ARG A 53 -9.10 -8.01 -13.08
N CYS A 54 -8.87 -8.36 -11.84
CA CYS A 54 -8.25 -9.61 -11.43
C CYS A 54 -9.22 -10.51 -10.68
N GLU A 55 -8.75 -11.66 -10.23
CA GLU A 55 -9.42 -12.50 -9.23
C GLU A 55 -9.69 -11.73 -7.91
N ASP A 56 -10.57 -12.25 -7.06
CA ASP A 56 -10.93 -11.69 -5.75
C ASP A 56 -11.45 -10.24 -5.77
N LYS A 57 -12.03 -9.83 -6.91
CA LYS A 57 -12.56 -8.48 -7.16
C LYS A 57 -11.49 -7.38 -7.03
N ILE A 58 -10.23 -7.73 -7.26
CA ILE A 58 -9.13 -6.78 -7.25
C ILE A 58 -9.09 -6.04 -8.59
N GLN A 59 -8.87 -4.72 -8.54
CA GLN A 59 -8.68 -3.87 -9.70
C GLN A 59 -7.32 -3.16 -9.57
N LEU A 60 -6.42 -3.35 -10.54
CA LEU A 60 -5.14 -2.64 -10.59
C LEU A 60 -5.27 -1.45 -11.53
N TYR A 61 -4.88 -0.27 -11.08
CA TYR A 61 -4.84 0.96 -11.88
C TYR A 61 -3.43 1.16 -12.43
N VAL A 62 -3.31 0.98 -13.74
CA VAL A 62 -2.06 1.08 -14.48
C VAL A 62 -1.98 2.41 -15.23
N VAL A 63 -0.87 3.11 -15.05
CA VAL A 63 -0.51 4.33 -15.79
C VAL A 63 0.95 4.21 -16.20
N ASN A 64 1.30 4.54 -17.44
CA ASN A 64 2.69 4.50 -17.94
C ASN A 64 3.40 3.15 -17.66
N LYS A 65 2.70 2.03 -17.85
CA LYS A 65 3.19 0.66 -17.58
C LYS A 65 3.56 0.37 -16.12
N GLN A 66 3.02 1.14 -15.18
CA GLN A 66 3.21 0.92 -13.76
C GLN A 66 1.85 0.82 -13.05
N VAL A 67 1.72 -0.17 -12.17
CA VAL A 67 0.59 -0.24 -11.23
C VAL A 67 0.82 0.86 -10.18
N LEU A 68 -0.04 1.87 -10.15
CA LEU A 68 0.04 2.95 -9.17
C LEU A 68 -0.78 2.63 -7.92
N PHE A 69 -1.99 2.12 -8.14
CA PHE A 69 -2.94 1.79 -7.07
C PHE A 69 -3.65 0.49 -7.38
N TYR A 70 -4.21 -0.12 -6.35
CA TYR A 70 -5.15 -1.19 -6.49
C TYR A 70 -6.36 -0.94 -5.60
N GLN A 71 -7.50 -1.41 -6.05
CA GLN A 71 -8.75 -1.35 -5.31
C GLN A 71 -9.27 -2.75 -5.08
N GLN A 72 -9.63 -3.03 -3.83
CA GLN A 72 -10.42 -4.20 -3.49
C GLN A 72 -11.69 -3.72 -2.79
N PHE A 73 -12.85 -4.09 -3.34
CA PHE A 73 -14.13 -3.51 -2.94
C PHE A 73 -14.12 -1.99 -3.06
N ASP A 74 -14.20 -1.26 -1.95
CA ASP A 74 -14.25 0.21 -1.92
C ASP A 74 -12.91 0.85 -1.48
N GLU A 75 -11.94 0.05 -1.05
CA GLU A 75 -10.68 0.54 -0.49
C GLU A 75 -9.65 0.74 -1.59
N LEU A 76 -9.07 1.94 -1.65
CA LEU A 76 -8.04 2.31 -2.63
C LEU A 76 -6.67 2.36 -1.95
N LEU A 77 -5.77 1.50 -2.41
CA LEU A 77 -4.50 1.21 -1.74
C LEU A 77 -3.34 1.50 -2.71
N PRO A 78 -2.24 2.11 -2.24
CA PRO A 78 -1.10 2.43 -3.07
C PRO A 78 -0.26 1.19 -3.36
N SER A 79 0.36 1.13 -4.54
CA SER A 79 1.39 0.13 -4.81
C SER A 79 2.68 0.48 -4.06
N LEU A 80 3.49 -0.53 -3.77
CA LEU A 80 4.76 -0.29 -3.07
C LEU A 80 5.73 0.55 -3.91
N LYS A 81 5.71 0.35 -5.24
CA LYS A 81 6.53 1.13 -6.20
C LYS A 81 6.18 2.62 -6.10
N MET A 82 4.89 2.94 -5.99
CA MET A 82 4.43 4.32 -5.83
C MET A 82 4.84 4.91 -4.48
N VAL A 83 4.72 4.14 -3.40
CA VAL A 83 5.19 4.57 -2.08
C VAL A 83 6.70 4.85 -2.08
N HIS A 84 7.49 4.10 -2.83
CA HIS A 84 8.94 4.35 -2.95
C HIS A 84 9.25 5.66 -3.69
N GLU A 85 8.44 6.03 -4.67
CA GLU A 85 8.61 7.27 -5.43
C GLU A 85 8.16 8.50 -4.65
N TYR A 86 7.10 8.37 -3.83
CA TYR A 86 6.52 9.45 -3.03
C TYR A 86 6.42 9.11 -1.53
N PRO A 87 7.53 8.78 -0.85
CA PRO A 87 7.49 8.19 0.51
C PRO A 87 6.92 9.12 1.58
N SER A 88 7.04 10.44 1.39
CA SER A 88 6.48 11.44 2.31
C SER A 88 4.96 11.59 2.22
N CYS A 89 4.34 11.00 1.20
CA CYS A 89 2.91 11.15 0.96
C CYS A 89 2.06 10.11 1.69
N PHE A 90 2.69 9.13 2.35
CA PHE A 90 2.00 8.00 2.98
C PHE A 90 2.30 7.89 4.48
N PRO A 91 1.32 7.47 5.29
CA PRO A 91 1.54 7.16 6.70
C PRO A 91 2.63 6.11 6.87
N ARG A 92 3.67 6.43 7.65
CA ARG A 92 4.86 5.60 7.82
C ARG A 92 4.91 4.98 9.21
N VAL A 93 5.17 3.68 9.26
CA VAL A 93 5.56 2.95 10.48
C VAL A 93 6.88 2.22 10.25
N GLN A 94 7.65 2.00 11.30
CA GLN A 94 8.89 1.25 11.25
C GLN A 94 8.84 0.05 12.19
N VAL A 95 9.18 -1.12 11.67
CA VAL A 95 9.40 -2.35 12.44
C VAL A 95 10.88 -2.56 12.75
N ASP A 96 11.16 -3.37 13.75
CA ASP A 96 12.50 -3.88 14.04
C ASP A 96 13.03 -4.82 12.94
N ARG A 97 14.36 -4.90 12.81
CA ARG A 97 15.03 -5.76 11.81
C ARG A 97 14.59 -7.22 11.87
N GLY A 98 14.28 -7.74 13.06
CA GLY A 98 13.84 -9.12 13.25
C GLY A 98 12.54 -9.45 12.51
N ALA A 99 11.67 -8.46 12.26
CA ALA A 99 10.39 -8.65 11.59
C ALA A 99 10.52 -8.80 10.06
N ILE A 100 11.60 -8.30 9.45
CA ILE A 100 11.77 -8.21 7.99
C ILE A 100 11.51 -9.56 7.31
N LYS A 101 12.17 -10.63 7.78
CA LYS A 101 12.06 -11.98 7.18
C LYS A 101 10.61 -12.47 7.19
N PHE A 102 9.88 -12.23 8.28
CA PHE A 102 8.51 -12.71 8.43
C PHE A 102 7.54 -11.94 7.54
N ILE A 103 7.71 -10.62 7.45
CA ILE A 103 6.87 -9.78 6.60
C ILE A 103 7.05 -10.15 5.12
N LEU A 104 8.31 -10.30 4.66
CA LEU A 104 8.60 -10.76 3.30
C LEU A 104 8.13 -12.20 3.04
N SER A 105 7.91 -12.99 4.10
CA SER A 105 7.29 -14.32 3.98
C SER A 105 5.75 -14.27 3.92
N GLY A 106 5.16 -13.08 4.00
CA GLY A 106 3.71 -12.88 3.95
C GLY A 106 3.01 -12.84 5.31
N ALA A 107 3.74 -12.65 6.42
CA ALA A 107 3.15 -12.61 7.76
C ALA A 107 2.64 -11.21 8.15
N ASN A 108 1.57 -11.18 8.94
CA ASN A 108 1.09 -9.96 9.61
C ASN A 108 2.12 -9.44 10.63
N ILE A 109 2.03 -8.15 10.95
CA ILE A 109 2.93 -7.52 11.92
C ILE A 109 2.29 -7.53 13.30
N MET A 110 3.00 -8.12 14.25
CA MET A 110 2.58 -8.21 15.64
C MET A 110 2.94 -6.94 16.41
N CYS A 111 2.12 -6.55 17.39
CA CYS A 111 2.36 -5.34 18.21
C CYS A 111 3.78 -5.29 18.82
N PRO A 112 4.37 -6.38 19.35
CA PRO A 112 5.75 -6.36 19.84
C PRO A 112 6.81 -6.01 18.80
N GLY A 113 6.53 -6.23 17.51
CA GLY A 113 7.41 -5.83 16.40
C GLY A 113 7.35 -4.34 16.07
N LEU A 114 6.35 -3.63 16.62
CA LEU A 114 6.09 -2.20 16.43
C LEU A 114 6.44 -1.35 17.66
N THR A 115 6.74 -1.99 18.80
CA THR A 115 7.04 -1.34 20.09
C THR A 115 8.43 -1.70 20.62
N SER A 116 9.21 -2.47 19.87
CA SER A 116 10.60 -2.82 20.18
C SER A 116 11.56 -1.64 19.98
N PRO A 117 12.81 -1.69 20.49
CA PRO A 117 13.76 -0.57 20.39
C PRO A 117 14.07 -0.10 18.97
N GLY A 118 14.06 -1.01 17.99
CA GLY A 118 14.26 -0.68 16.57
C GLY A 118 12.98 -0.20 15.85
N ALA A 119 11.82 -0.33 16.49
CA ALA A 119 10.55 0.10 15.91
C ALA A 119 10.29 1.59 16.15
N LYS A 120 9.53 2.21 15.24
CA LYS A 120 9.09 3.60 15.37
C LYS A 120 7.64 3.72 14.89
N LEU A 121 6.77 4.10 15.81
CA LEU A 121 5.40 4.49 15.53
C LEU A 121 5.29 6.02 15.57
N PRO A 122 4.36 6.62 14.80
CA PRO A 122 4.10 8.06 14.88
C PRO A 122 3.61 8.46 16.27
N ASP A 123 3.74 9.74 16.60
CA ASP A 123 3.11 10.31 17.80
C ASP A 123 1.60 10.53 17.62
N GLU A 124 1.16 10.76 16.37
CA GLU A 124 -0.25 10.86 16.02
C GLU A 124 -0.96 9.52 16.19
N ASN A 125 -2.15 9.56 16.79
CA ASN A 125 -2.96 8.36 17.00
C ASN A 125 -3.87 8.08 15.79
N TRP A 126 -3.37 7.31 14.83
CA TRP A 126 -4.18 6.84 13.71
C TRP A 126 -5.14 5.72 14.14
N PRO A 127 -6.39 5.73 13.66
CA PRO A 127 -7.39 4.73 14.01
C PRO A 127 -7.14 3.36 13.36
N GLU A 128 -7.83 2.34 13.86
CA GLU A 128 -7.95 1.06 13.15
C GLU A 128 -8.48 1.30 11.72
N GLY A 129 -7.94 0.55 10.77
CA GLY A 129 -8.28 0.62 9.36
C GLY A 129 -7.42 1.57 8.53
N THR A 130 -6.57 2.40 9.15
CA THR A 130 -5.65 3.27 8.40
C THR A 130 -4.62 2.45 7.61
N THR A 131 -4.45 2.80 6.34
CA THR A 131 -3.41 2.24 5.46
C THR A 131 -2.04 2.83 5.80
N VAL A 132 -1.03 1.97 5.97
CA VAL A 132 0.32 2.36 6.36
C VAL A 132 1.38 1.71 5.48
N ALA A 133 2.42 2.48 5.18
CA ALA A 133 3.67 1.98 4.61
C ALA A 133 4.59 1.49 5.73
N VAL A 134 5.00 0.23 5.64
CA VAL A 134 5.83 -0.45 6.64
C VAL A 134 7.29 -0.42 6.20
N TYR A 135 8.12 0.24 6.99
CA TYR A 135 9.57 0.33 6.84
C TYR A 135 10.25 -0.54 7.89
N ALA A 136 11.54 -0.83 7.72
CA ALA A 136 12.34 -1.51 8.73
C ALA A 136 13.53 -0.67 9.15
N GLU A 137 13.99 -0.91 10.38
CA GLU A 137 15.17 -0.25 10.92
C GLU A 137 16.40 -0.40 10.01
N GLY A 138 16.97 0.73 9.60
CA GLY A 138 18.14 0.77 8.71
C GLY A 138 17.80 0.53 7.23
N LYS A 139 16.53 0.62 6.83
CA LYS A 139 16.09 0.59 5.44
C LYS A 139 15.42 1.91 5.05
N GLU A 140 15.76 2.38 3.85
CA GLU A 140 15.22 3.64 3.30
C GLU A 140 13.87 3.44 2.65
N ASN A 141 13.65 2.29 2.00
CA ASN A 141 12.43 1.97 1.27
C ASN A 141 11.46 1.14 2.11
N ALA A 142 10.16 1.31 1.86
CA ALA A 142 9.11 0.50 2.45
C ALA A 142 9.27 -0.97 2.01
N LEU A 143 9.02 -1.91 2.91
CA LEU A 143 9.03 -3.34 2.57
C LEU A 143 7.63 -3.91 2.35
N ALA A 144 6.60 -3.21 2.86
CA ALA A 144 5.22 -3.61 2.73
C ALA A 144 4.23 -2.45 2.84
N ILE A 145 3.02 -2.66 2.32
CA ILE A 145 1.81 -1.92 2.66
C ILE A 145 0.98 -2.80 3.58
N GLY A 146 0.44 -2.20 4.62
CA GLY A 146 -0.45 -2.88 5.54
C GLY A 146 -1.58 -1.97 6.02
N LYS A 147 -2.48 -2.55 6.80
CA LYS A 147 -3.62 -1.86 7.40
C LYS A 147 -3.60 -2.04 8.90
N LEU A 148 -3.80 -0.96 9.64
CA LEU A 148 -3.89 -1.03 11.09
C LEU A 148 -5.09 -1.89 11.50
N LEU A 149 -4.86 -2.87 12.38
CA LEU A 149 -5.90 -3.68 13.02
C LEU A 149 -6.24 -3.18 14.43
N MET A 150 -5.52 -2.18 14.90
CA MET A 150 -5.72 -1.49 16.18
C MET A 150 -5.22 -0.06 16.03
N SER A 151 -5.69 0.87 16.87
CA SER A 151 -5.14 2.23 16.87
C SER A 151 -3.66 2.25 17.26
N ILE A 152 -2.91 3.29 16.86
CA ILE A 152 -1.49 3.44 17.22
C ILE A 152 -1.30 3.42 18.74
N ASP A 153 -2.20 4.08 19.47
CA ASP A 153 -2.21 4.09 20.93
C ASP A 153 -2.41 2.71 21.53
N ASP A 154 -3.33 1.92 20.98
CA ASP A 154 -3.61 0.58 21.49
C ASP A 154 -2.45 -0.37 21.19
N ILE A 155 -1.80 -0.24 20.03
CA ILE A 155 -0.58 -1.00 19.70
C ILE A 155 0.49 -0.74 20.76
N LYS A 156 0.71 0.53 21.13
CA LYS A 156 1.68 0.93 22.17
C LYS A 156 1.29 0.43 23.57
N LYS A 157 0.01 0.55 23.94
CA LYS A 157 -0.50 0.23 25.30
C LYS A 157 -0.66 -1.27 25.53
N VAL A 158 -1.32 -1.98 24.61
CA VAL A 158 -1.65 -3.41 24.75
C VAL A 158 -0.45 -4.28 24.46
N ASN A 159 0.35 -3.91 23.46
CA ASN A 159 1.57 -4.59 23.05
C ASN A 159 1.41 -6.12 22.85
N LYS A 160 0.25 -6.56 22.36
CA LYS A 160 -0.08 -7.97 22.14
C LYS A 160 -1.06 -8.09 20.97
N GLY A 161 -0.95 -9.19 20.22
CA GLY A 161 -1.80 -9.46 19.07
C GLY A 161 -1.24 -8.91 17.76
N MET A 162 -2.07 -8.95 16.72
CA MET A 162 -1.74 -8.40 15.40
C MET A 162 -2.03 -6.91 15.40
N GLY A 163 -1.03 -6.09 15.11
CA GLY A 163 -1.19 -4.64 15.00
C GLY A 163 -1.46 -4.19 13.56
N ILE A 164 -0.89 -4.89 12.59
CA ILE A 164 -1.03 -4.55 11.16
C ILE A 164 -1.26 -5.82 10.34
N GLU A 165 -2.30 -5.80 9.52
CA GLU A 165 -2.53 -6.79 8.48
C GLU A 165 -1.66 -6.50 7.27
N LEU A 166 -0.97 -7.52 6.75
CA LEU A 166 -0.15 -7.40 5.56
C LEU A 166 -1.01 -7.44 4.29
N ILE A 167 -0.94 -6.38 3.49
CA ILE A 167 -1.63 -6.31 2.21
C ILE A 167 -0.70 -6.69 1.06
N HIS A 168 0.41 -5.96 0.90
CA HIS A 168 1.33 -6.05 -0.22
C HIS A 168 2.78 -5.95 0.29
N SER A 169 3.73 -6.65 -0.31
CA SER A 169 5.14 -6.67 0.09
C SER A 169 6.10 -6.78 -1.09
N LEU A 170 7.39 -6.48 -0.86
CA LEU A 170 8.48 -6.63 -1.85
C LEU A 170 8.69 -8.05 -2.38
N ALA A 171 8.14 -9.06 -1.72
CA ALA A 171 8.36 -10.46 -2.06
C ALA A 171 7.07 -11.14 -2.54
N ASP A 172 6.09 -10.36 -3.00
CA ASP A 172 4.85 -10.89 -3.53
C ASP A 172 4.72 -10.72 -5.05
N GLY A 173 3.73 -11.39 -5.62
CA GLY A 173 3.54 -11.45 -7.05
C GLY A 173 3.19 -10.10 -7.68
N LEU A 174 2.60 -9.16 -6.93
CA LEU A 174 2.33 -7.82 -7.47
C LEU A 174 3.60 -6.98 -7.59
N TRP A 175 4.57 -7.19 -6.69
CA TRP A 175 5.88 -6.52 -6.80
C TRP A 175 6.65 -6.98 -8.03
N GLU A 176 6.68 -8.30 -8.24
CA GLU A 176 7.33 -8.96 -9.39
C GLU A 176 6.59 -8.73 -10.70
N PHE A 177 5.30 -8.35 -10.64
CA PHE A 177 4.50 -8.09 -11.82
C PHE A 177 5.00 -6.88 -12.62
N GLU A 178 5.21 -7.11 -13.91
CA GLU A 178 5.50 -6.09 -14.91
C GLU A 178 4.37 -5.99 -15.92
N VAL A 179 3.95 -4.75 -16.18
CA VAL A 179 2.94 -4.43 -17.19
C VAL A 179 3.61 -4.37 -18.55
N GLU A 180 3.03 -5.02 -19.55
CA GLU A 180 3.53 -5.02 -20.94
C GLU A 180 3.29 -3.69 -21.68
#